data_AF-A0A182N293-F1
#
_entry.id   AF-A0A182N293-F1
#
_cell.length_a   1.000
_cell.length_b   1.000
_cell.length_c   1.000
_cell.angle_alpha   90.00
_cell.angle_beta   90.00
_cell.angle_gamma   90.00
#
_symmetry.space_group_name_H-M   'P 1'
#
loop_
_entity.id
_entity.type
_entity.pdbx_description
1 polymer ?
#
loop_
_entity_poly.entity_id
_entity_poly.type
_entity_poly.pdbx_seq_one_letter_code
_entity_poly.pdbx_strand_id
1 'polypeptide(L)'
;TKTPPRAVALASFLGDSFAAIGARAPPAKDLMAFGSVLQHNQHNIGRGEPPSGLGDPCAGCNKPILDKFLLNVLERGWHATCVRCCECHQPLADKCFSRESKLYCRNDFFRRYGTKCSGCGQGIAPSDLVRKPRDKVFHLNCFTCCICRKQISTGEQLYVLDDNKFICKDDYILGKGPHPMTVPKFCDHNITTTSLK
;
A
#
# COMPACT_ATOMS: atom_id res chain seq x y z
N THR A 1 11.66 -15.15 -56.26
CA THR A 1 11.07 -16.44 -55.82
C THR A 1 12.15 -17.29 -55.16
N LYS A 2 12.24 -17.25 -53.82
CA LYS A 2 13.06 -18.17 -53.01
C LYS A 2 12.28 -18.47 -51.72
N THR A 3 12.07 -19.74 -51.44
CA THR A 3 11.39 -20.32 -50.28
C THR A 3 12.35 -20.49 -49.07
N PRO A 4 11.85 -20.86 -47.87
CA PRO A 4 12.30 -20.38 -46.55
C PRO A 4 13.32 -21.30 -45.85
N PRO A 5 13.51 -21.17 -44.51
CA PRO A 5 13.09 -22.31 -43.70
C PRO A 5 12.26 -21.96 -42.47
N ARG A 6 11.31 -22.85 -42.22
CA ARG A 6 10.56 -23.02 -40.96
C ARG A 6 11.46 -23.81 -40.00
N ALA A 7 11.48 -23.44 -38.73
CA ALA A 7 11.86 -24.30 -37.62
C ALA A 7 10.63 -24.33 -36.70
N VAL A 8 9.71 -25.28 -36.82
CA VAL A 8 9.74 -26.64 -36.26
C VAL A 8 10.17 -26.65 -34.80
N ALA A 9 9.17 -26.45 -33.93
CA ALA A 9 9.19 -27.00 -32.59
C ALA A 9 9.03 -28.52 -32.69
N LEU A 10 9.84 -29.29 -31.95
CA LEU A 10 9.49 -30.61 -31.42
C LEU A 10 10.51 -31.02 -30.34
N ALA A 11 10.01 -31.82 -29.41
CA ALA A 11 10.44 -32.03 -28.04
C ALA A 11 11.61 -32.99 -27.83
N SER A 12 11.95 -33.17 -26.55
CA SER A 12 12.73 -34.23 -25.85
C SER A 12 14.02 -33.64 -25.26
N PHE A 13 14.32 -33.76 -23.97
CA PHE A 13 14.50 -35.01 -23.22
C PHE A 13 14.18 -34.85 -21.71
N LEU A 14 13.62 -35.92 -21.14
CA LEU A 14 13.55 -36.19 -19.70
C LEU A 14 14.88 -36.80 -19.21
N GLY A 15 15.16 -36.61 -17.91
CA GLY A 15 16.20 -37.28 -17.11
C GLY A 15 17.51 -36.47 -17.04
N ASP A 16 18.15 -36.21 -15.91
CA ASP A 16 18.04 -36.77 -14.56
C ASP A 16 18.78 -35.86 -13.57
N SER A 17 18.28 -35.83 -12.33
CA SER A 17 19.04 -35.69 -11.09
C SER A 17 20.14 -34.61 -10.96
N PHE A 18 19.82 -33.47 -10.34
CA PHE A 18 20.79 -32.77 -9.47
C PHE A 18 20.13 -32.26 -8.18
N ALA A 19 20.47 -32.99 -7.11
CA ALA A 19 20.62 -32.58 -5.71
C ALA A 19 19.74 -31.42 -5.19
N ALA A 20 18.82 -31.80 -4.30
CA ALA A 20 18.25 -30.94 -3.30
C ALA A 20 19.34 -30.21 -2.50
N ILE A 21 19.57 -28.94 -2.82
CA ILE A 21 20.16 -28.02 -1.86
C ILE A 21 18.98 -27.46 -1.07
N GLY A 22 18.84 -27.94 0.16
CA GLY A 22 17.88 -27.44 1.12
C GLY A 22 18.04 -25.93 1.29
N ALA A 23 17.24 -25.17 0.53
CA ALA A 23 17.00 -23.77 0.80
C ALA A 23 16.20 -23.71 2.10
N ARG A 24 16.95 -23.54 3.19
CA ARG A 24 16.44 -23.17 4.51
C ARG A 24 15.42 -22.05 4.29
N ALA A 25 14.14 -22.36 4.52
CA ALA A 25 13.08 -21.39 4.43
C ALA A 25 13.44 -20.19 5.33
N PRO A 26 13.42 -18.94 4.82
CA PRO A 26 13.60 -17.78 5.66
C PRO A 26 12.47 -17.75 6.71
N PRO A 27 12.74 -17.26 7.95
CA PRO A 27 11.77 -17.26 9.03
C PRO A 27 10.51 -16.49 8.62
N ALA A 28 9.35 -17.06 8.91
CA ALA A 28 8.01 -16.57 8.58
C ALA A 28 7.61 -15.29 9.33
N LYS A 29 8.35 -14.19 9.17
CA LYS A 29 8.05 -12.88 9.76
C LYS A 29 7.75 -11.76 8.77
N ASP A 30 8.02 -11.96 7.48
CA ASP A 30 7.86 -10.90 6.47
C ASP A 30 6.76 -11.16 5.41
N LEU A 31 5.92 -12.19 5.59
CA LEU A 31 4.79 -12.50 4.70
C LEU A 31 3.43 -12.02 5.23
N MET A 32 3.39 -10.89 5.93
CA MET A 32 2.16 -10.35 6.56
C MET A 32 1.97 -8.82 6.44
N ALA A 33 2.76 -8.13 5.61
CA ALA A 33 2.86 -6.66 5.71
C ALA A 33 1.73 -5.84 5.04
N PHE A 34 0.86 -6.44 4.22
CA PHE A 34 -0.14 -5.65 3.47
C PHE A 34 -1.58 -5.79 3.99
N GLY A 35 -1.94 -6.93 4.60
CA GLY A 35 -3.29 -7.21 5.11
C GLY A 35 -3.45 -7.13 6.63
N SER A 36 -2.45 -7.57 7.42
CA SER A 36 -2.66 -7.84 8.85
C SER A 36 -2.66 -6.61 9.76
N VAL A 37 -2.13 -5.46 9.32
CA VAL A 37 -2.17 -4.22 10.12
C VAL A 37 -3.59 -3.68 10.26
N LEU A 38 -4.47 -4.01 9.31
CA LEU A 38 -5.83 -3.47 9.22
C LEU A 38 -6.80 -4.12 10.18
N GLN A 39 -6.75 -5.46 10.31
CA GLN A 39 -7.68 -6.18 11.16
C GLN A 39 -7.50 -5.86 12.65
N HIS A 40 -6.27 -5.66 13.13
CA HIS A 40 -6.01 -5.54 14.57
C HIS A 40 -6.28 -4.14 15.15
N ASN A 41 -6.18 -3.09 14.32
CA ASN A 41 -6.31 -1.70 14.79
C ASN A 41 -7.68 -1.09 14.49
N GLN A 42 -8.55 -1.81 13.77
CA GLN A 42 -9.89 -1.34 13.44
C GLN A 42 -10.88 -1.72 14.55
N HIS A 43 -11.62 -0.72 15.03
CA HIS A 43 -12.65 -0.92 16.05
C HIS A 43 -13.99 -0.36 15.57
N ASN A 44 -15.06 -1.06 15.88
CA ASN A 44 -16.41 -0.56 15.69
C ASN A 44 -16.75 0.43 16.81
N ILE A 45 -17.52 1.45 16.45
CA ILE A 45 -18.01 2.45 17.38
C ILE A 45 -19.43 2.06 17.76
N GLY A 46 -19.61 1.56 18.99
CA GLY A 46 -20.91 1.22 19.52
C GLY A 46 -21.60 2.44 20.11
N ARG A 47 -22.92 2.55 19.98
CA ARG A 47 -23.71 3.45 20.83
C ARG A 47 -24.08 2.73 22.11
N GLY A 48 -23.87 3.39 23.24
CA GLY A 48 -24.27 2.90 24.56
C GLY A 48 -25.09 3.95 25.30
N GLU A 49 -25.86 3.49 26.28
CA GLU A 49 -26.47 4.38 27.26
C GLU A 49 -25.47 4.66 28.39
N PRO A 50 -25.41 5.91 28.88
CA PRO A 50 -24.60 6.23 30.04
C PRO A 50 -25.12 5.46 31.27
N PRO A 51 -24.23 4.94 32.13
CA PRO A 51 -24.66 4.33 33.38
C PRO A 51 -25.39 5.37 34.24
N SER A 52 -26.44 4.94 34.95
CA SER A 52 -27.30 5.81 35.77
C SER A 52 -26.61 6.42 37.01
N GLY A 53 -25.27 6.41 37.07
CA GLY A 53 -24.44 6.87 38.18
C GLY A 53 -23.15 7.54 37.71
N LEU A 54 -22.14 7.63 38.58
CA LEU A 54 -20.82 8.20 38.24
C LEU A 54 -20.05 7.23 37.33
N GLY A 55 -20.34 7.29 36.02
CA GLY A 55 -19.68 6.47 35.01
C GLY A 55 -18.21 6.85 34.77
N ASP A 56 -17.51 6.01 34.03
CA ASP A 56 -16.13 6.27 33.63
C ASP A 56 -16.00 7.61 32.87
N PRO A 57 -14.92 8.39 33.13
CA PRO A 57 -14.70 9.63 32.42
C PRO A 57 -14.42 9.37 30.94
N CYS A 58 -14.79 10.33 30.08
CA CYS A 58 -14.51 10.27 28.65
C CYS A 58 -13.01 10.08 28.39
N ALA A 59 -12.64 9.02 27.68
CA ALA A 59 -11.24 8.73 27.39
C ALA A 59 -10.53 9.80 26.53
N GLY A 60 -11.27 10.65 25.84
CA GLY A 60 -10.72 11.74 25.03
C GLY A 60 -10.49 13.06 25.78
N CYS A 61 -11.29 13.37 26.81
CA CYS A 61 -11.21 14.66 27.51
C CYS A 61 -11.14 14.56 29.04
N ASN A 62 -11.17 13.34 29.60
CA ASN A 62 -11.16 13.02 31.03
C ASN A 62 -12.27 13.69 31.85
N LYS A 63 -13.35 14.16 31.21
CA LYS A 63 -14.53 14.73 31.88
C LYS A 63 -15.63 13.67 31.99
N PRO A 64 -16.49 13.73 33.02
CA PRO A 64 -17.63 12.84 33.13
C PRO A 64 -18.55 13.00 31.92
N ILE A 65 -19.09 11.88 31.43
CA ILE A 65 -20.03 11.87 30.30
C ILE A 65 -21.44 12.08 30.85
N LEU A 66 -22.00 13.26 30.59
CA LEU A 66 -23.36 13.65 31.00
C LEU A 66 -24.35 13.68 29.82
N ASP A 67 -23.88 13.30 28.63
CA ASP A 67 -24.69 13.25 27.41
C ASP A 67 -25.74 12.14 27.50
N LYS A 68 -26.88 12.32 26.82
CA LYS A 68 -27.96 11.30 26.75
C LYS A 68 -27.47 9.95 26.22
N PHE A 69 -26.46 9.96 25.36
CA PHE A 69 -25.85 8.76 24.78
C PHE A 69 -24.34 8.92 24.75
N LEU A 70 -23.62 7.80 24.88
CA LEU A 70 -22.18 7.76 24.72
C LEU A 70 -21.76 6.86 23.56
N LEU A 71 -20.53 7.05 23.10
CA LEU A 71 -19.89 6.15 22.16
C LEU A 71 -18.91 5.25 22.89
N ASN A 72 -18.99 3.95 22.66
CA ASN A 72 -18.08 2.96 23.22
C ASN A 72 -17.04 2.57 22.16
N VAL A 73 -15.77 2.78 22.47
CA VAL A 73 -14.63 2.42 21.62
C VAL A 73 -13.54 1.86 22.51
N LEU A 74 -13.02 0.67 22.18
CA LEU A 74 -12.01 -0.04 23.00
C LEU A 74 -12.46 -0.22 24.46
N GLU A 75 -13.73 -0.57 24.67
CA GLU A 75 -14.31 -0.76 26.01
C GLU A 75 -14.25 0.50 26.90
N ARG A 76 -14.09 1.68 26.30
CA ARG A 76 -14.08 2.97 26.98
C ARG A 76 -15.19 3.86 26.45
N GLY A 77 -15.77 4.66 27.35
CA GLY A 77 -16.76 5.68 27.01
C GLY A 77 -16.12 6.94 26.41
N TRP A 78 -16.77 7.49 25.40
CA TRP A 78 -16.40 8.75 24.75
C TRP A 78 -17.64 9.61 24.49
N HIS A 79 -17.48 10.92 24.57
CA HIS A 79 -18.47 11.86 24.03
C HIS A 79 -18.55 11.74 22.50
N ALA A 80 -19.73 11.97 21.93
CA ALA A 80 -19.91 12.02 20.48
C ALA A 80 -18.98 13.04 19.79
N THR A 81 -18.67 14.15 20.47
CA THR A 81 -17.76 15.20 19.99
C THR A 81 -16.28 14.86 20.17
N CYS A 82 -15.95 13.95 21.10
CA CYS A 82 -14.59 13.54 21.40
C CYS A 82 -14.10 12.40 20.49
N VAL A 83 -15.03 11.63 19.90
CA VAL A 83 -14.70 10.59 18.90
C VAL A 83 -14.43 11.24 17.55
N ARG A 84 -13.18 11.67 17.36
CA ARG A 84 -12.71 12.33 16.14
C ARG A 84 -11.30 11.89 15.78
N CYS A 85 -10.95 12.02 14.50
CA CYS A 85 -9.58 11.78 14.05
C CYS A 85 -8.61 12.76 14.73
N CYS A 86 -7.47 12.26 15.22
CA CYS A 86 -6.41 13.08 15.79
C CYS A 86 -5.76 14.00 14.75
N GLU A 87 -5.85 13.65 13.46
CA GLU A 87 -5.14 14.32 12.38
C GLU A 87 -6.03 15.33 11.64
N CYS A 88 -7.16 14.88 11.11
CA CYS A 88 -8.08 15.72 10.33
C CYS A 88 -9.25 16.28 11.17
N HIS A 89 -9.35 15.89 12.45
CA HIS A 89 -10.44 16.28 13.37
C HIS A 89 -11.86 15.93 12.92
N GLN A 90 -12.03 15.13 11.86
CA GLN A 90 -13.33 14.67 11.42
C GLN A 90 -13.96 13.71 12.44
N PRO A 91 -15.27 13.80 12.69
CA PRO A 91 -15.98 12.88 13.57
C PRO A 91 -15.97 11.46 12.99
N LEU A 92 -15.77 10.46 13.86
CA LEU A 92 -15.78 9.05 13.45
C LEU A 92 -17.12 8.43 13.91
N ALA A 93 -17.90 7.88 12.97
CA ALA A 93 -19.26 7.41 13.26
C ALA A 93 -19.37 5.88 13.34
N ASP A 94 -18.85 5.14 12.36
CA ASP A 94 -19.05 3.68 12.27
C ASP A 94 -17.83 2.90 12.75
N LYS A 95 -16.67 3.24 12.20
CA LYS A 95 -15.40 2.54 12.45
C LYS A 95 -14.29 3.56 12.67
N CYS A 96 -13.40 3.24 13.59
CA CYS A 96 -12.19 4.00 13.85
C CYS A 96 -10.97 3.09 13.81
N PHE A 97 -9.80 3.71 13.64
CA PHE A 97 -8.52 3.04 13.83
C PHE A 97 -7.89 3.57 15.09
N SER A 98 -7.43 2.70 15.98
CA SER A 98 -6.75 3.10 17.20
C SER A 98 -5.25 2.78 17.12
N ARG A 99 -4.42 3.67 17.65
CA ARG A 99 -2.99 3.41 17.86
C ARG A 99 -2.45 4.37 18.91
N GLU A 100 -1.65 3.86 19.84
CA GLU A 100 -1.01 4.66 20.89
C GLU A 100 -2.02 5.57 21.62
N SER A 101 -3.18 5.03 22.00
CA SER A 101 -4.30 5.76 22.65
C SER A 101 -4.94 6.89 21.84
N LYS A 102 -4.63 7.02 20.54
CA LYS A 102 -5.22 8.00 19.63
C LYS A 102 -6.16 7.33 18.62
N LEU A 103 -7.22 8.05 18.26
CA LEU A 103 -8.17 7.64 17.23
C LEU A 103 -7.84 8.30 15.90
N TYR A 104 -7.91 7.53 14.82
CA TYR A 104 -7.63 7.96 13.46
C TYR A 104 -8.78 7.56 12.52
N CYS A 105 -9.01 8.37 11.49
CA CYS A 105 -9.85 7.97 10.38
C CYS A 105 -9.12 6.93 9.52
N ARG A 106 -9.87 6.20 8.68
CA ARG A 106 -9.28 5.21 7.74
C ARG A 106 -8.18 5.83 6.89
N ASN A 107 -8.36 7.04 6.38
CA ASN A 107 -7.40 7.63 5.46
C ASN A 107 -6.07 7.99 6.16
N ASP A 108 -6.15 8.73 7.27
CA ASP A 108 -4.97 9.24 7.98
C ASP A 108 -4.18 8.12 8.65
N PHE A 109 -4.87 7.08 9.13
CA PHE A 109 -4.22 5.90 9.67
C PHE A 109 -3.31 5.24 8.63
N PHE A 110 -3.81 5.03 7.41
CA PHE A 110 -3.02 4.43 6.33
C PHE A 110 -1.95 5.38 5.80
N ARG A 111 -2.23 6.68 5.74
CA ARG A 111 -1.23 7.67 5.34
C ARG A 111 -0.03 7.69 6.28
N ARG A 112 -0.25 7.50 7.59
CA ARG A 112 0.86 7.49 8.58
C ARG A 112 1.51 6.12 8.74
N TYR A 113 0.70 5.06 8.81
CA TYR A 113 1.14 3.73 9.26
C TYR A 113 0.95 2.62 8.21
N GLY A 114 0.32 2.93 7.08
CA GLY A 114 0.10 2.00 5.99
C GLY A 114 1.27 1.94 5.00
N THR A 115 0.97 1.42 3.80
CA THR A 115 1.95 1.33 2.72
C THR A 115 2.40 2.70 2.26
N LYS A 116 3.71 2.89 2.14
CA LYS A 116 4.31 4.14 1.65
C LYS A 116 4.70 4.00 0.19
N CYS A 117 4.51 5.07 -0.56
CA CYS A 117 4.97 5.18 -1.94
C CYS A 117 6.49 5.15 -1.97
N SER A 118 7.08 4.21 -2.71
CA SER A 118 8.53 4.12 -2.88
C SER A 118 9.12 5.32 -3.63
N GLY A 119 8.31 6.08 -4.37
CA GLY A 119 8.75 7.25 -5.12
C GLY A 119 8.81 8.55 -4.30
N CYS A 120 7.81 8.81 -3.45
CA CYS A 120 7.75 10.05 -2.67
C CYS A 120 7.84 9.87 -1.14
N GLY A 121 7.88 8.62 -0.66
CA GLY A 121 7.91 8.27 0.76
C GLY A 121 6.60 8.54 1.53
N GLN A 122 5.59 9.13 0.88
CA GLN A 122 4.30 9.44 1.51
C GLN A 122 3.41 8.20 1.58
N GLY A 123 2.60 8.11 2.64
CA GLY A 123 1.62 7.02 2.77
C GLY A 123 0.50 7.13 1.75
N ILE A 124 0.06 5.97 1.29
CA ILE A 124 -0.93 5.82 0.23
C ILE A 124 -2.29 5.52 0.87
N ALA A 125 -3.35 6.23 0.44
CA ALA A 125 -4.68 5.92 0.92
C ALA A 125 -5.20 4.58 0.34
N PRO A 126 -6.10 3.87 1.04
CA PRO A 126 -6.74 2.66 0.49
C PRO A 126 -7.52 2.93 -0.79
N SER A 127 -8.12 4.12 -0.88
CA SER A 127 -8.87 4.59 -2.05
C SER A 127 -7.98 4.98 -3.22
N ASP A 128 -6.68 5.20 -3.00
CA ASP A 128 -5.79 5.66 -4.05
C ASP A 128 -5.46 4.51 -5.00
N LEU A 129 -5.46 4.83 -6.28
CA LEU A 129 -4.95 3.95 -7.31
C LEU A 129 -3.42 3.98 -7.30
N VAL A 130 -2.83 2.79 -7.30
CA VAL A 130 -1.38 2.63 -7.27
C VAL A 130 -0.86 1.79 -8.42
N ARG A 131 0.41 2.00 -8.74
CA ARG A 131 1.20 1.11 -9.58
C ARG A 131 2.05 0.20 -8.71
N LYS A 132 2.03 -1.09 -9.03
CA LYS A 132 2.80 -2.11 -8.32
C LYS A 132 3.81 -2.79 -9.24
N PRO A 133 4.95 -2.14 -9.55
CA PRO A 133 6.05 -2.81 -10.22
C PRO A 133 6.76 -3.75 -9.25
N ARG A 134 6.72 -5.06 -9.52
CA ARG A 134 7.32 -6.10 -8.66
C ARG A 134 6.80 -5.97 -7.23
N ASP A 135 7.68 -5.83 -6.24
CA ASP A 135 7.34 -5.75 -4.81
C ASP A 135 7.24 -4.31 -4.27
N LYS A 136 7.18 -3.31 -5.15
CA LYS A 136 7.11 -1.88 -4.76
C LYS A 136 5.76 -1.27 -5.12
N VAL A 137 5.38 -0.23 -4.38
CA VAL A 137 4.11 0.48 -4.59
C VAL A 137 4.37 1.96 -4.82
N PHE A 138 3.76 2.51 -5.86
CA PHE A 138 3.90 3.91 -6.24
C PHE A 138 2.53 4.54 -6.47
N HIS A 139 2.37 5.81 -6.11
CA HIS A 139 1.27 6.61 -6.64
C HIS A 139 1.36 6.68 -8.17
N LEU A 140 0.22 6.80 -8.85
CA LEU A 140 0.18 7.05 -10.30
C LEU A 140 1.07 8.24 -10.72
N ASN A 141 1.02 9.33 -9.95
CA ASN A 141 1.82 10.53 -10.22
C ASN A 141 3.31 10.35 -9.93
N CYS A 142 3.67 9.37 -9.08
CA CYS A 142 5.07 9.04 -8.79
C CYS A 142 5.65 8.02 -9.78
N PHE A 143 4.79 7.29 -10.49
CA PHE A 143 5.20 6.34 -11.53
C PHE A 143 5.31 7.04 -12.89
N THR A 144 6.26 7.98 -12.97
CA THR A 144 6.48 8.85 -14.12
C THR A 144 7.92 8.75 -14.62
N CYS A 145 8.13 9.11 -15.89
CA CYS A 145 9.47 9.24 -16.44
C CYS A 145 10.25 10.36 -15.74
N CYS A 146 11.49 10.12 -15.34
CA CYS A 146 12.32 11.13 -14.68
C CYS A 146 12.74 12.30 -15.61
N ILE A 147 12.64 12.12 -16.93
CA ILE A 147 13.01 13.12 -17.94
C ILE A 147 11.77 13.94 -18.34
N CYS A 148 10.82 13.36 -19.07
CA CYS A 148 9.63 14.09 -19.53
C CYS A 148 8.49 14.20 -18.51
N ARG A 149 8.59 13.58 -17.32
CA ARG A 149 7.51 13.50 -16.31
C ARG A 149 6.21 12.85 -16.80
N LYS A 150 6.21 12.25 -18.00
CA LYS A 150 5.07 11.50 -18.53
C LYS A 150 4.73 10.33 -17.61
N GLN A 151 3.44 10.16 -17.32
CA GLN A 151 2.92 8.98 -16.64
C GLN A 151 3.04 7.78 -17.56
N ILE A 152 3.61 6.70 -17.03
CA ILE A 152 3.82 5.48 -17.81
C ILE A 152 2.59 4.60 -17.62
N SER A 153 1.91 4.20 -18.69
CA SER A 153 0.66 3.42 -18.64
C SER A 153 0.90 1.91 -18.59
N THR A 154 -0.11 1.13 -18.16
CA THR A 154 -0.04 -0.34 -18.25
C THR A 154 0.08 -0.73 -19.72
N GLY A 155 1.11 -1.50 -20.06
CA GLY A 155 1.42 -1.90 -21.44
C GLY A 155 2.43 -0.98 -22.17
N GLU A 156 2.81 0.17 -21.59
CA GLU A 156 3.90 0.98 -22.15
C GLU A 156 5.28 0.43 -21.75
N GLN A 157 6.23 0.50 -22.67
CA GLN A 157 7.63 0.13 -22.41
C GLN A 157 8.33 1.20 -21.56
N LEU A 158 9.04 0.76 -20.53
CA LEU A 158 9.85 1.61 -19.67
C LEU A 158 11.17 0.96 -19.30
N TYR A 159 12.11 1.81 -18.92
CA TYR A 159 13.46 1.44 -18.54
C TYR A 159 13.71 1.86 -17.09
N VAL A 160 14.23 0.94 -16.28
CA VAL A 160 14.51 1.17 -14.87
C VAL A 160 15.98 1.57 -14.73
N LEU A 161 16.24 2.80 -14.28
CA LEU A 161 17.61 3.31 -14.10
C LEU A 161 18.14 2.97 -12.70
N ASP A 162 17.30 3.26 -11.70
CA ASP A 162 17.48 2.89 -10.31
C ASP A 162 16.18 2.25 -9.82
N ASP A 163 16.28 1.60 -8.67
CA ASP A 163 15.20 0.95 -7.93
C ASP A 163 13.86 1.73 -7.84
N ASN A 164 13.88 3.07 -7.92
CA ASN A 164 12.71 3.95 -7.88
C ASN A 164 12.66 4.98 -9.04
N LYS A 165 13.52 4.87 -10.07
CA LYS A 165 13.60 5.82 -11.19
C LYS A 165 13.35 5.14 -12.53
N PHE A 166 12.46 5.74 -13.32
CA PHE A 166 11.96 5.18 -14.57
C PHE A 166 12.18 6.15 -15.73
N ILE A 167 12.46 5.61 -16.92
CA ILE A 167 12.55 6.35 -18.18
C ILE A 167 11.55 5.74 -19.16
N CYS A 168 10.78 6.57 -19.87
CA CYS A 168 9.87 6.10 -20.91
C CYS A 168 10.65 5.68 -22.16
N LYS A 169 10.04 4.86 -23.01
CA LYS A 169 10.65 4.43 -24.27
C LYS A 169 11.18 5.57 -25.13
N ASP A 170 10.38 6.62 -25.28
CA ASP A 170 10.71 7.74 -26.16
C ASP A 170 11.98 8.47 -25.71
N ASP A 171 12.07 8.81 -24.42
CA ASP A 171 13.26 9.50 -23.88
C ASP A 171 14.49 8.60 -23.82
N TYR A 172 14.31 7.29 -23.64
CA TYR A 172 15.41 6.32 -23.68
C TYR A 172 16.03 6.23 -25.08
N ILE A 173 15.20 6.08 -26.12
CA ILE A 173 15.66 5.98 -27.52
C ILE A 173 16.31 7.29 -27.98
N LEU A 174 15.80 8.44 -27.52
CA LEU A 174 16.36 9.75 -27.85
C LEU A 174 17.69 10.06 -27.12
N GLY A 175 18.16 9.18 -26.23
CA GLY A 175 19.40 9.40 -25.48
C GLY A 175 19.32 10.58 -24.51
N LYS A 176 18.12 11.01 -24.11
CA LYS A 176 17.91 12.18 -23.24
C LYS A 176 18.19 11.91 -21.75
N GLY A 177 18.69 10.72 -21.42
CA GLY A 177 18.99 10.29 -20.06
C GLY A 177 20.49 10.11 -19.79
N PRO A 178 20.89 9.95 -18.53
CA PRO A 178 22.26 9.56 -18.19
C PRO A 178 22.59 8.26 -18.90
N HIS A 179 23.69 8.23 -19.66
CA HIS A 179 24.16 7.02 -20.34
C HIS A 179 24.25 5.85 -19.35
N PRO A 180 23.64 4.69 -19.63
CA PRO A 180 23.69 3.58 -18.70
C PRO A 180 25.08 2.91 -18.74
N MET A 181 25.77 2.88 -17.61
CA MET A 181 26.67 1.76 -17.28
C MET A 181 25.89 0.52 -16.78
N THR A 182 24.56 0.54 -16.88
CA THR A 182 23.67 -0.48 -16.33
C THR A 182 22.77 -1.07 -17.41
N VAL A 183 22.93 -2.38 -17.64
CA VAL A 183 22.16 -3.20 -18.57
C VAL A 183 20.65 -2.93 -18.55
N PRO A 184 19.96 -2.90 -19.72
CA PRO A 184 18.51 -2.72 -19.79
C PRO A 184 17.78 -3.81 -18.97
N LYS A 185 17.06 -3.42 -17.92
CA LYS A 185 16.12 -4.31 -17.24
C LYS A 185 14.75 -4.12 -17.87
N PHE A 186 14.26 -5.12 -18.59
CA PHE A 186 12.90 -5.14 -19.12
C PHE A 186 11.89 -5.07 -17.98
N CYS A 187 10.87 -4.23 -18.13
CA CYS A 187 9.69 -4.32 -17.28
C CYS A 187 8.91 -5.57 -17.69
N ASP A 188 9.15 -6.69 -17.00
CA ASP A 188 8.31 -7.87 -17.13
C ASP A 188 6.85 -7.49 -16.88
N HIS A 189 5.94 -8.19 -17.55
CA HIS A 189 4.53 -7.90 -17.83
C HIS A 189 3.58 -7.76 -16.60
N ASN A 190 4.06 -7.32 -15.43
CA ASN A 190 3.33 -7.36 -14.16
C ASN A 190 3.12 -5.99 -13.48
N ILE A 191 3.14 -4.87 -14.21
CA ILE A 191 2.74 -3.56 -13.64
C ILE A 191 1.23 -3.43 -13.71
N THR A 192 0.56 -3.99 -12.69
CA THR A 192 -0.89 -3.85 -12.52
C THR A 192 -1.21 -2.51 -11.86
N THR A 193 -2.25 -1.84 -12.40
CA THR A 193 -2.92 -0.73 -11.71
C THR A 193 -3.98 -1.34 -10.81
N THR A 194 -3.87 -1.17 -9.50
CA THR A 194 -4.84 -1.74 -8.56
C THR A 194 -4.98 -0.81 -7.36
N SER A 195 -6.12 -0.85 -6.68
CA SER A 195 -6.32 -0.17 -5.39
C SER A 195 -5.82 -1.07 -4.25
N LEU A 196 -5.34 -0.47 -3.16
CA LEU A 196 -5.02 -1.16 -1.90
C LEU A 196 -6.33 -1.52 -1.18
N LYS A 197 -7.04 -2.53 -1.69
CA LYS A 197 -8.19 -3.14 -1.02
C LYS A 197 -7.74 -4.13 0.06
#